data_AF-A0A293LYW5-F1
#
_entry.id   AF-A0A293LYW5-F1
#
_cell.length_a   1.000
_cell.length_b   1.000
_cell.length_c   1.000
_cell.angle_alpha   90.00
_cell.angle_beta   90.00
_cell.angle_gamma   90.00
#
_symmetry.space_group_name_H-M   'P 1'
#
loop_
_entity.id
_entity.type
_entity.pdbx_description
1 polymer ?
#
loop_
_entity_poly.entity_id
_entity_poly.type
_entity_poly.pdbx_seq_one_letter_code
_entity_poly.pdbx_strand_id
1 'polypeptide(L)'
;MADIDALTVLEDRVCQLEHQINGSDPTKELLNKSTITEALLAISSKLQAVLALREKFDVLKRVDEIEKYLEAEFQAKADLTEGAKLNVVLAEEDTIRSMIAALQKIEDLKHVLDSEHIKNAPSYSGEIKRLATIQVEQQEEVEKQSEKVRDLMSTYNDLVSFTSVFHFDESFHKGHRAFSVTRFFKGKHNFPTVLVLGPRAQPSN
;
A
#
# COMPACT_ATOMS: atom_id res chain seq x y z
N MET A 1 -1.53 -64.46 4.84
CA MET A 1 -2.10 -63.66 3.73
C MET A 1 -3.60 -63.51 3.88
N ALA A 2 -4.38 -64.57 4.15
CA ALA A 2 -5.84 -64.48 4.37
C ALA A 2 -6.29 -63.56 5.53
N ASP A 3 -5.50 -63.46 6.61
CA ASP A 3 -5.85 -62.59 7.75
C ASP A 3 -5.73 -61.10 7.45
N ILE A 4 -4.86 -60.71 6.50
CA ILE A 4 -4.68 -59.32 6.08
C ILE A 4 -5.86 -58.88 5.22
N ASP A 5 -6.34 -59.75 4.33
CA ASP A 5 -7.52 -59.48 3.50
C ASP A 5 -8.81 -59.38 4.36
N ALA A 6 -8.92 -60.19 5.42
CA ALA A 6 -10.03 -60.10 6.36
C ALA A 6 -9.99 -58.79 7.17
N LEU A 7 -8.80 -58.32 7.53
CA LEU A 7 -8.60 -57.07 8.26
C LEU A 7 -8.96 -55.86 7.39
N THR A 8 -8.53 -55.83 6.12
CA THR A 8 -8.84 -54.72 5.20
C THR A 8 -10.33 -54.60 4.92
N VAL A 9 -11.04 -55.73 4.78
CA VAL A 9 -12.51 -55.72 4.60
C VAL A 9 -13.22 -55.19 5.85
N LEU A 10 -12.68 -55.48 7.04
CA LEU A 10 -13.25 -54.98 8.28
C LEU A 10 -13.00 -53.48 8.43
N GLU A 11 -11.81 -53.00 8.09
CA GLU A 11 -11.44 -51.58 8.09
C GLU A 11 -12.34 -50.76 7.15
N ASP A 12 -12.58 -51.24 5.92
CA ASP A 12 -13.47 -50.57 4.97
C ASP A 12 -14.90 -50.47 5.49
N ARG A 13 -15.41 -51.54 6.11
CA ARG A 13 -16.77 -51.55 6.69
C ARG A 13 -16.88 -50.62 7.90
N VAL A 14 -15.86 -50.56 8.75
CA VAL A 14 -15.83 -49.64 9.89
C VAL A 14 -15.79 -48.20 9.39
N CYS A 15 -14.98 -47.90 8.38
CA CYS A 15 -14.88 -46.56 7.80
C CYS A 15 -16.23 -46.10 7.19
N GLN A 16 -16.95 -47.00 6.52
CA GLN A 16 -18.30 -46.72 6.01
C GLN A 16 -19.30 -46.43 7.14
N LEU A 17 -19.25 -47.19 8.24
CA LEU A 17 -20.13 -47.00 9.39
C LEU A 17 -19.83 -45.69 10.12
N GLU A 18 -18.55 -45.35 10.29
CA GLU A 18 -18.12 -44.08 10.89
C GLU A 18 -18.58 -42.89 10.05
N HIS A 19 -18.45 -42.98 8.73
CA HIS A 19 -18.96 -41.94 7.83
C HIS A 19 -20.48 -41.75 7.92
N GLN A 20 -21.23 -42.85 8.03
CA GLN A 20 -22.69 -42.79 8.15
C GLN A 20 -23.18 -42.22 9.49
N ILE A 21 -22.46 -42.46 10.58
CA ILE A 21 -22.88 -42.04 11.92
C ILE A 21 -22.36 -40.64 12.26
N ASN A 22 -21.11 -40.33 11.91
CA ASN A 22 -20.45 -39.07 12.30
C ASN A 22 -20.43 -38.02 11.18
N GLY A 23 -20.73 -38.42 9.94
CA GLY A 23 -20.53 -37.57 8.76
C GLY A 23 -19.05 -37.34 8.45
N SER A 24 -18.76 -36.55 7.42
CA SER A 24 -17.40 -36.31 6.91
C SER A 24 -16.50 -35.42 7.80
N ASP A 25 -16.93 -35.08 9.01
CA ASP A 25 -16.29 -34.05 9.83
C ASP A 25 -15.57 -34.67 11.04
N PRO A 26 -14.23 -34.80 11.01
CA PRO A 26 -13.45 -35.46 12.05
C PRO A 26 -13.38 -34.66 13.36
N THR A 27 -13.94 -33.45 13.38
CA THR A 27 -13.86 -32.49 14.48
C THR A 27 -15.08 -32.48 15.41
N LYS A 28 -16.15 -33.21 15.08
CA LYS A 28 -17.28 -33.36 15.99
C LYS A 28 -16.94 -34.43 17.03
N GLU A 29 -16.77 -33.99 18.28
CA GLU A 29 -16.64 -34.89 19.43
C GLU A 29 -17.69 -36.00 19.34
N LEU A 30 -17.22 -37.23 19.56
CA LEU A 30 -18.02 -38.45 19.54
C LEU A 30 -19.34 -38.21 20.26
N LEU A 31 -20.43 -38.12 19.49
CA LEU A 31 -21.77 -38.25 20.04
C LEU A 31 -21.78 -39.56 20.83
N ASN A 32 -21.84 -39.43 22.16
CA ASN A 32 -21.85 -40.56 23.07
C ASN A 32 -22.86 -41.59 22.55
N LYS A 33 -22.51 -42.88 22.54
CA LYS A 33 -23.37 -43.95 21.99
C LYS A 33 -24.80 -43.91 22.56
N SER A 34 -24.97 -43.40 23.78
CA SER A 34 -26.27 -43.16 24.42
C SER A 34 -27.10 -42.08 23.70
N THR A 35 -26.47 -41.04 23.18
CA THR A 35 -27.14 -39.89 22.53
C THR A 35 -27.82 -40.26 21.23
N ILE A 36 -27.29 -41.20 20.43
CA ILE A 36 -27.95 -41.62 19.18
C ILE A 36 -29.19 -42.46 19.49
N THR A 37 -29.10 -43.40 20.44
CA THR A 37 -30.26 -44.20 20.86
C THR A 37 -31.32 -43.34 21.54
N GLU A 38 -30.91 -42.34 22.34
CA GLU A 38 -31.81 -41.36 22.94
C GLU A 38 -32.43 -40.43 21.89
N ALA A 39 -31.67 -39.97 20.90
CA ALA A 39 -32.16 -39.17 19.79
C ALA A 39 -33.15 -39.95 18.92
N LEU A 40 -32.86 -41.22 18.63
CA LEU A 40 -33.76 -42.09 17.88
C LEU A 40 -35.03 -42.41 18.67
N LEU A 41 -34.92 -42.61 19.99
CA LEU A 41 -36.07 -42.75 20.88
C LEU A 41 -36.88 -41.45 20.95
N ALA A 42 -36.24 -40.29 20.97
CA ALA A 42 -36.88 -38.98 20.95
C ALA A 42 -37.57 -38.68 19.61
N ILE A 43 -36.98 -39.09 18.48
CA ILE A 43 -37.61 -38.99 17.17
C ILE A 43 -38.80 -39.94 17.09
N SER A 44 -38.65 -41.18 17.56
CA SER A 44 -39.72 -42.18 17.59
C SER A 44 -40.89 -41.71 18.46
N SER A 45 -40.62 -41.15 19.65
CA SER A 45 -41.67 -40.61 20.52
C SER A 45 -42.35 -39.36 19.91
N LYS A 46 -41.59 -38.48 19.24
CA LYS A 46 -42.15 -37.36 18.47
C LYS A 46 -43.01 -37.83 17.30
N LEU A 47 -42.58 -38.86 16.56
CA LEU A 47 -43.35 -39.45 15.47
C LEU A 47 -44.62 -40.11 16.00
N GLN A 48 -44.56 -40.83 17.13
CA GLN A 48 -45.76 -41.39 17.75
C GLN A 48 -46.72 -40.31 18.25
N ALA A 49 -46.22 -39.22 18.81
CA ALA A 49 -47.04 -38.07 19.19
C ALA A 49 -47.72 -37.43 17.95
N VAL A 50 -47.00 -37.30 16.84
CA VAL A 50 -47.55 -36.79 15.56
C VAL A 50 -48.55 -37.77 14.94
N LEU A 51 -48.33 -39.07 15.04
CA LEU A 51 -49.25 -40.10 14.56
C LEU A 51 -50.51 -40.22 15.42
N ALA A 52 -50.41 -39.96 16.73
CA ALA A 52 -51.55 -39.88 17.64
C ALA A 52 -52.44 -38.66 17.31
N LEU A 53 -51.87 -37.58 16.78
CA LEU A 53 -52.56 -36.41 16.23
C LEU A 53 -53.13 -36.68 14.81
N ARG A 54 -53.60 -37.90 14.55
CA ARG A 54 -53.99 -38.47 13.23
C ARG A 54 -54.92 -37.61 12.37
N GLU A 55 -55.62 -36.65 12.97
CA GLU A 55 -56.41 -35.61 12.28
C GLU A 55 -55.55 -34.64 11.43
N LYS A 56 -54.26 -34.46 11.75
CA LYS A 56 -53.33 -33.60 11.00
C LYS A 56 -52.66 -34.30 9.82
N PHE A 57 -52.92 -35.59 9.59
CA PHE A 57 -52.38 -36.30 8.43
C PHE A 57 -53.00 -35.82 7.11
N ASP A 58 -54.19 -35.21 7.16
CA ASP A 58 -54.75 -34.50 6.00
C ASP A 58 -53.95 -33.24 5.63
N VAL A 59 -53.19 -32.65 6.57
CA VAL A 59 -52.23 -31.58 6.26
C VAL A 59 -51.02 -32.13 5.50
N LEU A 60 -50.63 -33.39 5.74
CA LEU A 60 -49.56 -34.04 4.98
C LEU A 60 -49.99 -34.37 3.54
N LYS A 61 -51.28 -34.61 3.28
CA LYS A 61 -51.82 -34.71 1.91
C LYS A 61 -51.82 -33.38 1.16
N ARG A 62 -51.78 -32.26 1.88
CA ARG A 62 -51.61 -30.93 1.31
C ARG A 62 -50.13 -30.56 1.12
N VAL A 63 -49.18 -31.47 1.35
CA VAL A 63 -47.76 -31.18 1.10
C VAL A 63 -47.54 -30.84 -0.37
N ASP A 64 -48.18 -31.55 -1.30
CA ASP A 64 -48.10 -31.23 -2.74
C ASP A 64 -48.70 -29.84 -3.06
N GLU A 65 -49.77 -29.45 -2.36
CA GLU A 65 -50.36 -28.11 -2.49
C GLU A 65 -49.47 -27.04 -1.86
N ILE A 66 -48.87 -27.32 -0.70
CA ILE A 66 -47.94 -26.43 0.02
C ILE A 66 -46.65 -26.27 -0.79
N GLU A 67 -46.15 -27.33 -1.41
CA GLU A 67 -45.00 -27.33 -2.31
C GLU A 67 -45.30 -26.46 -3.54
N LYS A 68 -46.50 -26.59 -4.11
CA LYS A 68 -46.98 -25.70 -5.18
C LYS A 68 -47.10 -24.22 -4.77
N TYR A 69 -47.45 -23.93 -3.52
CA TYR A 69 -47.46 -22.55 -2.99
C TYR A 69 -46.07 -22.01 -2.63
N LEU A 70 -45.09 -22.91 -2.45
CA LEU A 70 -43.68 -22.59 -2.23
C LEU A 70 -42.89 -22.46 -3.54
N GLU A 71 -43.45 -22.91 -4.66
CA GLU A 71 -42.88 -22.71 -5.99
C GLU A 71 -42.72 -21.21 -6.28
N ALA A 72 -41.49 -20.77 -6.55
CA ALA A 72 -41.11 -19.36 -6.69
C ALA A 72 -41.91 -18.61 -7.78
N GLU A 73 -42.47 -19.33 -8.75
CA GLU A 73 -43.28 -18.77 -9.83
C GLU A 73 -44.68 -18.31 -9.34
N PHE A 74 -45.22 -18.93 -8.28
CA PHE A 74 -46.50 -18.52 -7.68
C PHE A 74 -46.32 -17.31 -6.76
N GLN A 75 -45.22 -17.28 -6.01
CA GLN A 75 -44.83 -16.12 -5.17
C GLN A 75 -44.53 -14.89 -6.04
N ALA A 76 -43.81 -15.04 -7.16
CA ALA A 76 -43.51 -13.91 -8.05
C ALA A 76 -44.76 -13.24 -8.66
N LYS A 77 -45.84 -13.99 -8.92
CA LYS A 77 -47.11 -13.47 -9.43
C LYS A 77 -48.05 -12.96 -8.33
N ALA A 78 -47.99 -13.53 -7.12
CA ALA A 78 -48.79 -13.09 -5.97
C ALA A 78 -48.18 -11.85 -5.27
N ASP A 79 -46.85 -11.75 -5.20
CA ASP A 79 -46.13 -10.65 -4.53
C ASP A 79 -46.12 -9.35 -5.33
N LEU A 80 -46.47 -9.36 -6.61
CA LEU A 80 -46.55 -8.14 -7.43
C LEU A 80 -47.92 -7.45 -7.32
N THR A 81 -48.50 -7.45 -6.11
CA THR A 81 -49.61 -6.56 -5.78
C THR A 81 -49.15 -5.11 -5.99
N GLU A 82 -50.02 -4.23 -6.49
CA GLU A 82 -49.66 -2.84 -6.84
C GLU A 82 -49.01 -2.09 -5.65
N GLY A 83 -49.45 -2.36 -4.43
CA GLY A 83 -48.84 -1.82 -3.20
C GLY A 83 -47.41 -2.34 -2.93
N ALA A 84 -47.10 -3.59 -3.28
CA ALA A 84 -45.76 -4.13 -3.13
C ALA A 84 -44.78 -3.54 -4.16
N LYS A 85 -45.24 -3.31 -5.40
CA LYS A 85 -44.47 -2.57 -6.41
C LYS A 85 -44.14 -1.15 -5.95
N LEU A 86 -45.12 -0.46 -5.35
CA LEU A 86 -44.89 0.87 -4.77
C LEU A 86 -43.85 0.82 -3.65
N ASN A 87 -43.96 -0.14 -2.73
CA ASN A 87 -43.00 -0.29 -1.63
C ASN A 87 -41.58 -0.60 -2.14
N VAL A 88 -41.44 -1.41 -3.19
CA VAL A 88 -40.14 -1.68 -3.83
C VAL A 88 -39.57 -0.41 -4.47
N VAL A 89 -40.40 0.37 -5.18
CA VAL A 89 -39.96 1.65 -5.78
C VAL A 89 -39.57 2.66 -4.71
N LEU A 90 -40.30 2.74 -3.59
CA LEU A 90 -39.97 3.63 -2.48
C LEU A 90 -38.71 3.17 -1.73
N ALA A 91 -38.52 1.86 -1.54
CA ALA A 91 -37.32 1.31 -0.91
C ALA A 91 -36.06 1.57 -1.77
N GLU A 92 -36.21 1.53 -3.09
CA GLU A 92 -35.13 1.78 -4.06
C GLU A 92 -35.10 3.25 -4.54
N GLU A 93 -35.85 4.16 -3.92
CA GLU A 93 -35.92 5.55 -4.39
C GLU A 93 -34.55 6.24 -4.30
N ASP A 94 -33.85 6.06 -3.18
CA ASP A 94 -32.54 6.65 -2.95
C ASP A 94 -31.48 6.06 -3.90
N THR A 95 -31.56 4.76 -4.20
CA THR A 95 -30.63 4.10 -5.12
C THR A 95 -30.86 4.63 -6.55
N ILE A 96 -32.11 4.75 -6.98
CA ILE A 96 -32.49 5.34 -8.27
C ILE A 96 -32.02 6.80 -8.37
N ARG A 97 -32.25 7.62 -7.33
CA ARG A 97 -31.80 9.02 -7.30
C ARG A 97 -30.27 9.12 -7.39
N SER A 98 -29.55 8.26 -6.66
CA SER A 98 -28.08 8.23 -6.71
C SER A 98 -27.57 7.84 -8.10
N MET A 99 -28.22 6.89 -8.77
CA MET A 99 -27.89 6.44 -10.11
C MET A 99 -28.13 7.55 -11.14
N ILE A 100 -29.23 8.28 -11.03
CA ILE A 100 -29.53 9.43 -11.90
C ILE A 100 -28.48 10.53 -11.72
N ALA A 101 -28.12 10.87 -10.49
CA ALA A 101 -27.08 11.88 -10.23
C ALA A 101 -25.71 11.45 -10.79
N ALA A 102 -25.37 10.17 -10.68
CA ALA A 102 -24.15 9.62 -11.27
C ALA A 102 -24.19 9.68 -12.81
N LEU A 103 -25.33 9.36 -13.42
CA LEU A 103 -25.50 9.43 -14.88
C LEU A 103 -25.44 10.86 -15.40
N GLN A 104 -26.06 11.82 -14.71
CA GLN A 104 -25.94 13.24 -15.02
C GLN A 104 -24.49 13.70 -14.97
N LYS A 105 -23.75 13.30 -13.91
CA LYS A 105 -22.31 13.60 -13.81
C LYS A 105 -21.49 13.00 -14.96
N ILE A 106 -21.86 11.80 -15.43
CA ILE A 106 -21.19 11.18 -16.58
C ILE A 106 -21.53 11.93 -17.88
N GLU A 107 -22.78 12.33 -18.07
CA GLU A 107 -23.21 13.14 -19.22
C GLU A 107 -22.48 14.49 -19.24
N ASP A 108 -22.41 15.15 -18.09
CA ASP A 108 -21.65 16.38 -17.90
C ASP A 108 -20.16 16.17 -18.19
N LEU A 109 -19.57 15.02 -17.92
CA LEU A 109 -18.14 14.77 -18.18
C LEU A 109 -17.86 14.28 -19.61
N LYS A 110 -18.89 13.89 -20.38
CA LYS A 110 -18.74 13.38 -21.74
C LYS A 110 -18.08 14.38 -22.68
N HIS A 111 -18.40 15.67 -22.55
CA HIS A 111 -17.82 16.72 -23.40
C HIS A 111 -16.31 16.91 -23.17
N VAL A 112 -15.79 16.56 -21.98
CA VAL A 112 -14.37 16.67 -21.66
C VAL A 112 -13.57 15.64 -22.45
N LEU A 113 -14.09 14.42 -22.59
CA LEU A 113 -13.48 13.34 -23.38
C LEU A 113 -13.42 13.69 -24.87
N ASP A 114 -14.41 14.43 -25.35
CA ASP A 114 -14.46 14.90 -26.74
C ASP A 114 -13.63 16.15 -27.01
N SER A 115 -13.05 16.77 -25.98
CA SER A 115 -12.30 18.01 -26.12
C SER A 115 -11.11 17.84 -27.07
N GLU A 116 -10.91 18.86 -27.91
CA GLU A 116 -9.84 18.87 -28.91
C GLU A 116 -8.46 18.74 -28.26
N HIS A 117 -8.29 19.23 -27.03
CA HIS A 117 -7.03 19.14 -26.27
C HIS A 117 -6.61 17.69 -25.98
N ILE A 118 -7.56 16.81 -25.63
CA ILE A 118 -7.27 15.38 -25.41
C ILE A 118 -7.02 14.68 -26.76
N LYS A 119 -7.79 15.02 -27.80
CA LYS A 119 -7.60 14.48 -29.15
C LYS A 119 -6.26 14.88 -29.78
N ASN A 120 -5.78 16.09 -29.49
CA ASN A 120 -4.52 16.64 -30.02
C ASN A 120 -3.30 16.26 -29.16
N ALA A 121 -3.47 15.70 -27.96
CA ALA A 121 -2.36 15.31 -27.08
C ALA A 121 -1.33 14.35 -27.74
N PRO A 122 -1.73 13.35 -28.55
CA PRO A 122 -0.78 12.51 -29.28
C PRO A 122 0.04 13.28 -30.32
N SER A 123 -0.49 14.38 -30.88
CA SER A 123 0.25 15.21 -31.86
C SER A 123 1.47 15.87 -31.24
N TYR A 124 1.35 16.35 -30.00
CA TYR A 124 2.45 16.98 -29.27
C TYR A 124 3.45 15.97 -28.69
N SER A 125 3.10 14.68 -28.62
CA SER A 125 3.98 13.66 -28.05
C SER A 125 5.32 13.52 -28.80
N GLY A 126 5.32 13.74 -30.12
CA GLY A 126 6.55 13.72 -30.93
C GLY A 126 7.48 14.89 -30.61
N GLU A 127 6.92 16.09 -30.47
CA GLU A 127 7.68 17.29 -30.08
C GLU A 127 8.22 17.19 -28.66
N ILE A 128 7.40 16.69 -27.71
CA ILE A 128 7.81 16.46 -26.33
C ILE A 128 8.95 15.43 -26.25
N LYS A 129 8.88 14.34 -27.03
CA LYS A 129 9.97 13.35 -27.09
C LYS A 129 11.27 13.97 -27.62
N ARG A 130 11.19 14.76 -28.69
CA ARG A 130 12.36 15.48 -29.22
C ARG A 130 12.93 16.45 -28.17
N LEU A 131 12.07 17.20 -27.49
CA LEU A 131 12.49 18.12 -26.42
C LEU A 131 13.16 17.35 -25.27
N ALA A 132 12.62 16.19 -24.88
CA ALA A 132 13.18 15.36 -23.83
C ALA A 132 14.58 14.85 -24.21
N THR A 133 14.81 14.46 -25.47
CA THR A 133 16.15 14.09 -25.95
C THR A 133 17.13 15.27 -25.84
N ILE A 134 16.71 16.47 -26.30
CA ILE A 134 17.54 17.68 -26.19
C ILE A 134 17.85 18.01 -24.72
N GLN A 135 16.89 17.84 -23.82
CA GLN A 135 17.08 18.09 -22.39
C GLN A 135 18.14 17.16 -21.79
N VAL A 136 18.16 15.89 -22.19
CA VAL A 136 19.19 14.93 -21.77
C VAL A 136 20.56 15.37 -22.27
N GLU A 137 20.68 15.72 -23.56
CA GLU A 137 21.94 16.21 -24.15
C GLU A 137 22.46 17.47 -23.45
N GLN A 138 21.55 18.42 -23.14
CA GLN A 138 21.92 19.64 -22.42
C GLN A 138 22.37 19.35 -21.00
N GLN A 139 21.74 18.40 -20.31
CA GLN A 139 22.12 18.01 -18.95
C GLN A 139 23.54 17.42 -18.92
N GLU A 140 23.87 16.54 -19.88
CA GLU A 140 25.21 15.95 -20.01
C GLU A 140 26.27 17.03 -20.29
N GLU A 141 25.98 17.98 -21.21
CA GLU A 141 26.93 19.05 -21.51
C GLU A 141 27.12 20.02 -20.34
N VAL A 142 26.06 20.32 -19.58
CA VAL A 142 26.18 21.12 -18.35
C VAL A 142 27.03 20.41 -17.31
N GLU A 143 26.84 19.10 -17.11
CA GLU A 143 27.64 18.32 -16.16
C GLU A 143 29.13 18.33 -16.54
N LYS A 144 29.44 18.06 -17.80
CA LYS A 144 30.80 18.10 -18.34
C LYS A 144 31.45 19.49 -18.24
N GLN A 145 30.70 20.55 -18.51
CA GLN A 145 31.21 21.91 -18.33
C GLN A 145 31.43 22.24 -16.85
N SER A 146 30.53 21.78 -15.99
CA SER A 146 30.64 21.96 -14.54
C SER A 146 31.86 21.23 -13.98
N GLU A 147 32.17 20.03 -14.45
CA GLU A 147 33.39 19.28 -14.12
C GLU A 147 34.64 20.06 -14.54
N LYS A 148 34.72 20.50 -15.80
CA LYS A 148 35.86 21.31 -16.28
C LYS A 148 36.09 22.58 -15.46
N VAL A 149 35.00 23.26 -15.06
CA VAL A 149 35.09 24.46 -14.22
C VAL A 149 35.58 24.09 -12.81
N ARG A 150 35.12 22.97 -12.24
CA ARG A 150 35.63 22.49 -10.94
C ARG A 150 37.12 22.15 -11.02
N ASP A 151 37.56 21.48 -12.07
CA ASP A 151 38.98 21.13 -12.27
C ASP A 151 39.85 22.38 -12.40
N LEU A 152 39.39 23.36 -13.20
CA LEU A 152 40.08 24.63 -13.36
C LEU A 152 40.14 25.40 -12.04
N MET A 153 39.03 25.42 -11.28
CA MET A 153 38.97 26.06 -9.98
C MET A 153 39.89 25.36 -8.97
N SER A 154 39.99 24.03 -9.00
CA SER A 154 40.94 23.27 -8.18
C SER A 154 42.37 23.66 -8.55
N THR A 155 42.71 23.65 -9.84
CA THR A 155 44.06 24.01 -10.32
C THR A 155 44.43 25.44 -9.93
N TYR A 156 43.48 26.37 -10.02
CA TYR A 156 43.68 27.74 -9.57
C TYR A 156 43.88 27.82 -8.05
N ASN A 157 43.06 27.10 -7.27
CA ASN A 157 43.21 27.03 -5.82
C ASN A 157 44.58 26.46 -5.42
N ASP A 158 45.04 25.41 -6.11
CA ASP A 158 46.36 24.81 -5.92
C ASP A 158 47.47 25.82 -6.20
N LEU A 159 47.37 26.60 -7.29
CA LEU A 159 48.35 27.64 -7.61
C LEU A 159 48.33 28.78 -6.57
N VAL A 160 47.16 29.20 -6.11
CA VAL A 160 47.04 30.23 -5.08
C VAL A 160 47.59 29.75 -3.74
N SER A 161 47.30 28.51 -3.34
CA SER A 161 47.87 27.91 -2.14
C SER A 161 49.40 27.82 -2.23
N PHE A 162 49.93 27.37 -3.38
CA PHE A 162 51.37 27.37 -3.65
C PHE A 162 51.96 28.77 -3.53
N THR A 163 51.45 29.75 -4.29
CA THR A 163 51.99 31.13 -4.25
C THR A 163 51.90 31.77 -2.87
N SER A 164 50.82 31.53 -2.12
CA SER A 164 50.70 32.00 -0.74
C SER A 164 51.75 31.36 0.18
N VAL A 165 51.94 30.04 0.12
CA VAL A 165 52.97 29.33 0.90
C VAL A 165 54.37 29.83 0.54
N PHE A 166 54.66 30.04 -0.75
CA PHE A 166 55.96 30.57 -1.20
C PHE A 166 56.18 32.00 -0.71
N HIS A 167 55.17 32.87 -0.80
CA HIS A 167 55.26 34.24 -0.30
C HIS A 167 55.40 34.29 1.23
N PHE A 168 54.66 33.45 1.95
CA PHE A 168 54.84 33.29 3.40
C PHE A 168 56.24 32.80 3.73
N ASP A 169 56.74 31.76 3.07
CA ASP A 169 58.08 31.20 3.30
C ASP A 169 59.20 32.21 2.99
N GLU A 170 59.09 32.96 1.90
CA GLU A 170 60.03 34.05 1.58
C GLU A 170 60.00 35.14 2.66
N SER A 171 58.81 35.49 3.16
CA SER A 171 58.63 36.44 4.25
C SER A 171 59.21 35.93 5.57
N PHE A 172 59.08 34.63 5.87
CA PHE A 172 59.70 33.97 7.01
C PHE A 172 61.23 33.96 6.91
N HIS A 173 61.79 33.66 5.73
CA HIS A 173 63.24 33.69 5.51
C HIS A 173 63.82 35.10 5.63
N LYS A 174 63.14 36.12 5.07
CA LYS A 174 63.52 37.53 5.25
C LYS A 174 63.40 37.96 6.71
N GLY A 175 62.33 37.53 7.40
CA GLY A 175 62.14 37.74 8.84
C GLY A 175 63.23 37.10 9.68
N HIS A 176 63.61 35.84 9.41
CA HIS A 176 64.71 35.15 10.09
C HIS A 176 66.07 35.78 9.82
N ARG A 177 66.35 36.23 8.59
CA ARG A 177 67.56 37.01 8.28
C ARG A 177 67.59 38.34 9.03
N ALA A 178 66.47 39.06 9.09
CA ALA A 178 66.36 40.28 9.87
C ALA A 178 66.52 40.01 11.38
N PHE A 179 65.94 38.93 11.90
CA PHE A 179 66.01 38.58 13.33
C PHE A 179 67.41 38.08 13.74
N SER A 180 68.12 37.37 12.86
CA SER A 180 69.51 36.95 13.09
C SER A 180 70.47 38.13 13.00
N VAL A 181 70.29 39.07 12.06
CA VAL A 181 71.05 40.34 12.03
C VAL A 181 70.76 41.19 13.27
N THR A 182 69.50 41.28 13.70
CA THR A 182 69.12 42.06 14.89
C THR A 182 69.62 41.40 16.18
N ARG A 183 69.64 40.06 16.28
CA ARG A 183 70.19 39.32 17.42
C ARG A 183 71.73 39.38 17.46
N PHE A 184 72.40 39.45 16.31
CA PHE A 184 73.84 39.76 16.24
C PHE A 184 74.15 41.21 16.66
N PHE A 185 73.25 42.16 16.40
CA PHE A 185 73.41 43.55 16.82
C PHE A 185 73.02 43.83 18.28
N LYS A 186 72.28 42.95 18.95
CA LYS A 186 71.85 43.13 20.36
C LYS A 186 72.83 42.55 21.40
N GLY A 187 74.00 42.07 20.96
CA GLY A 187 75.06 41.53 21.82
C GLY A 187 76.12 42.54 22.28
N LYS A 188 76.04 43.82 21.89
CA LYS A 188 76.99 44.85 22.35
C LYS A 188 76.27 46.17 22.67
N HIS A 189 76.37 46.54 23.96
CA HIS A 189 76.12 47.83 24.60
C HIS A 189 74.71 48.17 25.12
N ASN A 190 74.65 48.09 26.45
CA ASN A 190 73.95 48.89 27.46
C ASN A 190 73.34 50.26 27.04
N PHE A 191 72.11 50.45 27.51
CA PHE A 191 71.22 51.63 27.72
C PHE A 191 71.85 53.02 28.05
N PRO A 192 71.09 54.16 28.22
CA PRO A 192 69.61 54.36 28.28
C PRO A 192 69.05 55.65 27.57
N THR A 193 67.72 55.82 27.65
CA THR A 193 66.98 57.09 27.96
C THR A 193 65.99 57.63 26.90
N VAL A 194 64.71 57.30 27.16
CA VAL A 194 63.50 58.15 27.19
C VAL A 194 63.22 59.10 26.01
N LEU A 195 62.15 58.79 25.25
CA LEU A 195 61.08 59.76 25.03
C LEU A 195 59.71 59.08 24.89
N VAL A 196 58.81 59.61 25.69
CA VAL A 196 57.41 59.23 25.91
C VAL A 196 56.56 59.59 24.68
N LEU A 197 55.63 58.72 24.31
CA LEU A 197 54.23 59.03 23.99
C LEU A 197 53.51 57.73 23.53
N GLY A 198 52.68 57.16 24.39
CA GLY A 198 51.47 56.45 23.94
C GLY A 198 50.33 57.46 23.74
N PRO A 199 49.08 57.05 23.48
CA PRO A 199 48.58 55.72 23.10
C PRO A 199 47.83 55.78 21.74
N ARG A 200 47.23 54.67 21.28
CA ARG A 200 45.78 54.59 20.95
C ARG A 200 45.43 53.38 20.03
N ALA A 201 44.72 52.45 20.65
CA ALA A 201 43.55 51.69 20.21
C ALA A 201 43.52 50.96 18.84
N GLN A 202 43.06 49.70 18.96
CA GLN A 202 42.42 48.80 17.98
C GLN A 202 41.21 49.44 17.21
N PRO A 203 40.28 48.65 16.61
CA PRO A 203 40.32 47.88 15.35
C PRO A 203 39.15 48.33 14.41
N SER A 204 38.99 47.66 13.25
CA SER A 204 37.81 47.58 12.34
C SER A 204 38.32 47.60 10.89
N ASN A 205 37.89 46.76 9.95
CA ASN A 205 36.68 45.94 9.79
C ASN A 205 37.08 44.70 8.95
#